data_AF-A0A2T6DSF1-F1
#
_entry.id   AF-A0A2T6DSF1-F1
#
_cell.length_a   1.000
_cell.length_b   1.000
_cell.length_c   1.000
_cell.angle_alpha   90.00
_cell.angle_beta   90.00
_cell.angle_gamma   90.00
#
_symmetry.space_group_name_H-M   'P 1'
#
loop_
_entity.id
_entity.type
_entity.pdbx_description
1 polymer ?
#
loop_
_entity_poly.entity_id
_entity_poly.type
_entity_poly.pdbx_seq_one_letter_code
_entity_poly.pdbx_strand_id
1 'polypeptide(L)'
;MTTMLRRKCRDFVLTLAVAVAAALLALSPLSASAQSSALPEDFVKAMEKPEDGTVTLYSLDPGKQMDKTAYQEWNDGEPPRFHKFNVLGKVALNAKEVTATVEEINAVTRESLGAKVDGCFYPRHGVSIRTCDNSYDFVICYSCAKYAVYRNGTLVGYYAMSGPPDMMNELVKSHNIVVAK
;
A
#
# COMPACT_ATOMS: atom_id res chain seq x y z
N MET A 1 25.17 -21.38 24.25
CA MET A 1 25.24 -20.01 23.68
C MET A 1 25.00 -20.13 22.19
N THR A 2 23.95 -19.46 21.73
CA THR A 2 23.09 -19.86 20.61
C THR A 2 23.43 -19.03 19.38
N THR A 3 23.79 -19.67 18.27
CA THR A 3 24.14 -18.97 17.01
C THR A 3 23.55 -19.74 15.83
N MET A 4 22.27 -19.56 15.53
CA MET A 4 21.57 -20.03 14.33
C MET A 4 20.25 -19.22 14.24
N LEU A 5 19.71 -18.71 13.13
CA LEU A 5 19.96 -18.84 11.70
C LEU A 5 19.72 -17.46 11.03
N ARG A 6 20.69 -16.92 10.29
CA ARG A 6 20.41 -16.00 9.19
C ARG A 6 20.14 -16.85 7.95
N ARG A 7 18.88 -16.99 7.53
CA ARG A 7 18.56 -17.65 6.26
C ARG A 7 19.00 -16.74 5.11
N LYS A 8 19.92 -17.26 4.30
CA LYS A 8 20.51 -16.66 3.11
C LYS A 8 19.43 -16.39 2.06
N CYS A 9 19.11 -15.11 1.83
CA CYS A 9 18.57 -14.65 0.55
C CYS A 9 19.75 -14.36 -0.38
N ARG A 10 20.36 -15.38 -0.99
CA ARG A 10 21.20 -15.21 -2.18
C ARG A 10 21.60 -16.53 -2.81
N ASP A 11 21.72 -16.45 -4.13
CA ASP A 11 22.32 -17.40 -5.08
C ASP A 11 21.33 -18.34 -5.77
N PHE A 12 20.61 -17.82 -6.77
CA PHE A 12 20.20 -18.63 -7.92
C PHE A 12 20.99 -18.17 -9.16
N VAL A 13 21.80 -19.10 -9.63
CA VAL A 13 22.88 -18.94 -10.60
C VAL A 13 22.33 -18.76 -12.01
N LEU A 14 22.94 -17.81 -12.74
CA LEU A 14 22.78 -17.62 -14.19
C LEU A 14 22.96 -18.93 -14.95
N THR A 15 22.07 -19.22 -15.90
CA THR A 15 22.43 -20.08 -17.04
C THR A 15 21.88 -19.48 -18.32
N LEU A 16 22.80 -19.30 -19.27
CA LEU A 16 22.68 -18.67 -20.58
C LEU A 16 22.33 -19.75 -21.62
N ALA A 17 21.33 -19.54 -22.48
CA ALA A 17 21.25 -20.26 -23.76
C ALA A 17 20.28 -19.62 -24.80
N VAL A 18 20.90 -18.97 -25.80
CA VAL A 18 20.72 -19.04 -27.27
C VAL A 18 19.31 -18.94 -27.90
N ALA A 19 19.24 -18.02 -28.87
CA ALA A 19 18.12 -17.60 -29.71
C ALA A 19 17.68 -18.57 -30.81
N VAL A 20 16.40 -18.52 -31.19
CA VAL A 20 15.90 -18.78 -32.56
C VAL A 20 14.72 -17.85 -32.86
N ALA A 21 14.84 -17.09 -33.95
CA ALA A 21 13.81 -16.22 -34.50
C ALA A 21 12.87 -16.99 -35.44
N ALA A 22 11.57 -16.73 -35.35
CA ALA A 22 10.63 -16.97 -36.45
C ALA A 22 9.42 -16.03 -36.34
N ALA A 23 9.24 -15.23 -37.38
CA ALA A 23 8.18 -14.24 -37.54
C ALA A 23 6.81 -14.92 -37.75
N LEU A 24 5.83 -14.55 -36.94
CA LEU A 24 4.41 -14.81 -37.17
C LEU A 24 3.65 -13.49 -37.11
N LEU A 25 2.97 -13.19 -38.22
CA LEU A 25 2.14 -12.02 -38.45
C LEU A 25 0.98 -11.94 -37.43
N ALA A 26 0.80 -10.73 -36.93
CA ALA A 26 0.00 -10.37 -35.78
C ALA A 26 -1.51 -10.39 -36.05
N LEU A 27 -2.23 -11.28 -35.38
CA LEU A 27 -3.56 -10.98 -34.85
C LEU A 27 -3.36 -10.64 -33.38
N SER A 28 -3.20 -9.36 -33.05
CA SER A 28 -3.25 -8.92 -31.66
C SER A 28 -4.70 -9.01 -31.20
N PRO A 29 -5.07 -9.93 -30.29
CA PRO A 29 -6.38 -9.83 -29.66
C PRO A 29 -6.45 -8.46 -29.00
N LEU A 30 -7.49 -7.70 -29.35
CA LEU A 30 -7.88 -6.50 -28.64
C LEU A 30 -8.32 -6.96 -27.25
N SER A 31 -7.37 -7.21 -26.36
CA SER A 31 -7.63 -7.45 -24.96
C SER A 31 -8.10 -6.12 -24.39
N ALA A 32 -9.39 -5.85 -24.52
CA ALA A 32 -10.09 -4.91 -23.68
C ALA A 32 -9.92 -5.43 -22.25
N SER A 33 -8.87 -4.97 -21.57
CA SER A 33 -8.72 -5.22 -20.15
C SER A 33 -9.88 -4.48 -19.51
N ALA A 34 -10.95 -5.21 -19.18
CA ALA A 34 -11.88 -4.76 -18.17
C ALA A 34 -11.01 -4.45 -16.96
N GLN A 35 -10.82 -3.16 -16.68
CA GLN A 35 -10.04 -2.70 -15.55
C GLN A 35 -10.83 -3.16 -14.33
N SER A 36 -10.43 -4.32 -13.80
CA SER A 36 -11.10 -4.93 -12.67
C SER A 36 -11.11 -3.90 -11.55
N SER A 37 -12.31 -3.59 -11.03
CA SER A 37 -12.49 -2.79 -9.83
C SER A 37 -11.95 -3.49 -8.58
N ALA A 38 -11.49 -4.75 -8.72
CA ALA A 38 -10.86 -5.49 -7.65
C ALA A 38 -9.39 -5.09 -7.48
N LEU A 39 -8.94 -5.10 -6.23
CA LEU A 39 -7.52 -5.03 -5.89
C LEU A 39 -6.73 -6.10 -6.67
N PRO A 40 -5.48 -5.82 -7.09
CA PRO A 40 -4.66 -6.82 -7.74
C PRO A 40 -4.40 -8.00 -6.80
N GLU A 41 -4.32 -9.22 -7.35
CA GLU A 41 -4.28 -10.47 -6.57
C GLU A 41 -3.10 -10.53 -5.57
N ASP A 42 -1.96 -9.95 -5.94
CA ASP A 42 -0.77 -9.92 -5.09
C ASP A 42 -0.94 -9.01 -3.86
N PHE A 43 -1.74 -7.93 -3.94
CA PHE A 43 -2.12 -7.15 -2.77
C PHE A 43 -2.97 -7.97 -1.80
N VAL A 44 -3.94 -8.72 -2.33
CA VAL A 44 -4.79 -9.61 -1.53
C VAL A 44 -3.93 -10.65 -0.80
N LYS A 45 -3.02 -11.31 -1.53
CA LYS A 45 -2.09 -12.29 -0.93
C LYS A 45 -1.19 -11.69 0.14
N ALA A 46 -0.67 -10.48 -0.08
CA ALA A 46 0.16 -9.78 0.89
C ALA A 46 -0.63 -9.45 2.18
N MET A 47 -1.93 -9.16 2.07
CA MET A 47 -2.82 -8.91 3.20
C MET A 47 -3.21 -10.19 3.95
N GLU A 48 -3.38 -11.33 3.27
CA GLU A 48 -3.77 -12.59 3.93
C GLU A 48 -2.68 -13.16 4.84
N LYS A 49 -1.41 -12.96 4.48
CA LYS A 49 -0.25 -13.49 5.21
C LYS A 49 0.90 -12.48 5.25
N PRO A 50 0.72 -11.35 5.96
CA PRO A 50 1.81 -10.43 6.18
C PRO A 50 2.88 -11.11 7.03
N GLU A 51 4.15 -10.80 6.77
CA GLU A 51 5.24 -11.25 7.62
C GLU A 51 5.14 -10.54 8.99
N ASP A 52 5.40 -11.25 10.09
CA ASP A 52 5.28 -10.67 11.43
C ASP A 52 6.17 -9.42 11.58
N GLY A 53 5.59 -8.34 12.10
CA GLY A 53 6.29 -7.06 12.32
C GLY A 53 6.61 -6.27 11.03
N THR A 54 6.09 -6.68 9.87
CA THR A 54 6.32 -5.97 8.59
C THR A 54 5.22 -4.99 8.21
N VAL A 55 4.15 -4.93 9.00
CA VAL A 55 3.03 -4.01 8.77
C VAL A 55 3.18 -2.78 9.64
N THR A 56 3.13 -1.61 9.01
CA THR A 56 3.22 -0.31 9.68
C THR A 56 1.97 0.51 9.38
N LEU A 57 1.31 1.01 10.42
CA LEU A 57 0.25 2.01 10.31
C LEU A 57 0.85 3.40 10.47
N TYR A 58 0.43 4.34 9.62
CA TYR A 58 0.84 5.74 9.60
C TYR A 58 -0.37 6.62 9.82
N SER A 59 -0.23 7.64 10.68
CA SER A 59 -1.14 8.80 10.64
C SER A 59 -0.54 9.88 9.74
N LEU A 60 -1.34 10.39 8.82
CA LEU A 60 -0.93 11.31 7.77
C LEU A 60 -1.61 12.67 7.96
N ASP A 61 -0.88 13.75 7.71
CA ASP A 61 -1.43 15.11 7.68
C ASP A 61 -2.25 15.34 6.39
N PRO A 62 -3.58 15.51 6.48
CA PRO A 62 -4.43 15.70 5.31
C PRO A 62 -4.29 17.09 4.67
N GLY A 63 -3.79 18.09 5.41
CA GLY A 63 -3.80 19.50 5.02
C GLY A 63 -2.61 19.94 4.16
N LYS A 64 -1.62 19.07 3.96
CA LYS A 64 -0.42 19.37 3.17
C LYS A 64 -0.26 18.34 2.06
N GLN A 65 -1.16 18.37 1.08
CA GLN A 65 -0.81 17.84 -0.24
C GLN A 65 0.29 18.72 -0.82
N MET A 66 1.37 18.12 -1.32
CA MET A 66 2.38 18.90 -2.01
C MET A 66 1.80 19.59 -3.26
N ASP A 67 2.28 20.80 -3.52
CA ASP A 67 2.28 21.40 -4.85
C ASP A 67 2.75 20.34 -5.86
N LYS A 68 2.09 20.29 -7.02
CA LYS A 68 2.33 19.31 -8.10
C LYS A 68 3.78 19.31 -8.60
N THR A 69 4.57 20.34 -8.25
CA THR A 69 5.98 20.52 -8.60
C THR A 69 6.96 19.78 -7.66
N ALA A 70 6.52 19.31 -6.50
CA ALA A 70 7.40 18.75 -5.48
C ALA A 70 7.74 17.27 -5.68
N TYR A 71 8.13 16.88 -6.89
CA TYR A 71 9.08 15.77 -7.05
C TYR A 71 10.48 16.28 -6.65
N GLN A 72 10.64 16.77 -5.42
CA GLN A 72 11.93 17.23 -4.92
C GLN A 72 12.51 16.18 -4.00
N GLU A 73 13.78 15.87 -4.30
CA GLU A 73 14.65 15.02 -3.53
C GLU A 73 14.69 15.47 -2.07
N TRP A 74 14.82 14.47 -1.19
CA TRP A 74 14.98 14.60 0.25
C TRP A 74 15.99 15.71 0.62
N ASN A 75 15.57 16.66 1.44
CA ASN A 75 16.49 17.58 2.12
C ASN A 75 16.50 17.25 3.63
N ASP A 76 17.70 17.24 4.22
CA ASP A 76 17.90 17.07 5.65
C ASP A 76 17.19 18.22 6.41
N GLY A 77 16.06 17.88 7.05
CA GLY A 77 15.23 18.84 7.81
C GLY A 77 13.73 18.76 7.53
N GLU A 78 13.30 18.03 6.50
CA GLU A 78 11.88 17.80 6.24
C GLU A 78 11.27 16.73 7.19
N PRO A 79 9.99 16.86 7.58
CA PRO A 79 9.33 15.85 8.41
C PRO A 79 9.29 14.49 7.68
N PRO A 80 9.27 13.36 8.40
CA PRO A 80 9.16 12.04 7.79
C PRO A 80 7.96 11.96 6.84
N ARG A 81 8.15 11.35 5.66
CA ARG A 81 7.12 11.24 4.62
C ARG A 81 6.70 9.80 4.38
N PHE A 82 5.42 9.63 4.02
CA PHE A 82 4.87 8.41 3.46
C PHE A 82 4.31 8.75 2.08
N HIS A 83 5.05 8.36 1.04
CA HIS A 83 4.90 8.89 -0.32
C HIS A 83 4.95 10.43 -0.33
N LYS A 84 3.85 11.10 -0.69
CA LYS A 84 3.76 12.56 -0.83
C LYS A 84 3.14 13.24 0.40
N PHE A 85 2.96 12.52 1.50
CA PHE A 85 2.24 12.99 2.69
C PHE A 85 3.14 13.05 3.91
N ASN A 86 2.98 14.10 4.72
CA ASN A 86 3.69 14.22 5.99
C ASN A 86 3.14 13.20 6.99
N VAL A 87 4.05 12.58 7.74
CA VAL A 87 3.71 11.60 8.77
C VAL A 87 3.62 12.30 10.12
N LEU A 88 2.44 12.23 10.75
CA LEU A 88 2.21 12.70 12.13
C LEU A 88 2.73 11.70 13.16
N GLY A 89 2.77 10.43 12.79
CA GLY A 89 3.35 9.34 13.57
C GLY A 89 3.13 8.00 12.86
N LYS A 90 3.84 6.97 13.32
CA LYS A 90 3.72 5.61 12.79
C LYS A 90 3.95 4.57 13.87
N VAL A 91 3.35 3.40 13.68
CA VAL A 91 3.50 2.26 14.59
C VAL A 91 3.63 0.98 13.80
N ALA A 92 4.57 0.12 14.21
CA ALA A 92 4.63 -1.26 13.77
C ALA A 92 3.54 -2.06 14.49
N LEU A 93 2.68 -2.72 13.73
CA LEU A 93 1.53 -3.44 14.27
C LEU A 93 1.94 -4.82 14.76
N ASN A 94 1.34 -5.25 15.88
CA ASN A 94 1.42 -6.65 16.31
C ASN A 94 0.44 -7.54 15.52
N ALA A 95 0.59 -8.87 15.61
CA ALA A 95 -0.21 -9.81 14.82
C ALA A 95 -1.73 -9.60 14.92
N LYS A 96 -2.26 -9.30 16.11
CA LYS A 96 -3.70 -9.04 16.30
C LYS A 96 -4.14 -7.76 15.59
N GLU A 97 -3.36 -6.70 15.70
CA GLU A 97 -3.64 -5.41 15.05
C GLU A 97 -3.52 -5.50 13.54
N VAL A 98 -2.59 -6.32 13.05
CA VAL A 98 -2.44 -6.63 11.63
C VAL A 98 -3.70 -7.31 11.10
N THR A 99 -4.18 -8.36 11.77
CA THR A 99 -5.44 -9.02 11.39
C THR A 99 -6.59 -8.02 11.33
N ALA A 100 -6.78 -7.20 12.37
CA ALA A 100 -7.84 -6.20 12.41
C ALA A 100 -7.72 -5.16 11.28
N THR A 101 -6.50 -4.71 10.98
CA THR A 101 -6.24 -3.74 9.90
C THR A 101 -6.56 -4.32 8.53
N VAL A 102 -6.17 -5.56 8.28
CA VAL A 102 -6.46 -6.27 7.04
C VAL A 102 -7.97 -6.52 6.87
N GLU A 103 -8.64 -6.95 7.95
CA GLU A 103 -10.09 -7.17 7.95
C GLU A 103 -10.85 -5.88 7.63
N GLU A 104 -10.44 -4.75 8.20
CA GLU A 104 -10.99 -3.44 7.89
C GLU A 104 -10.81 -3.09 6.41
N ILE A 105 -9.58 -3.15 5.88
CA ILE A 105 -9.31 -2.83 4.46
C ILE A 105 -10.17 -3.70 3.54
N ASN A 106 -10.31 -4.99 3.85
CA ASN A 106 -11.14 -5.91 3.08
C ASN A 106 -12.64 -5.60 3.21
N ALA A 107 -13.11 -5.23 4.40
CA ALA A 107 -14.50 -4.84 4.62
C ALA A 107 -14.85 -3.58 3.82
N VAL A 108 -14.07 -2.51 4.00
CA VAL A 108 -14.32 -1.22 3.34
C VAL A 108 -14.22 -1.31 1.82
N THR A 109 -13.36 -2.19 1.30
CA THR A 109 -13.23 -2.43 -0.15
C THR A 109 -14.45 -3.16 -0.72
N ARG A 110 -14.93 -4.23 -0.07
CA ARG A 110 -16.06 -5.04 -0.58
C ARG A 110 -17.36 -4.25 -0.65
N GLU A 111 -17.59 -3.36 0.32
CA GLU A 111 -18.79 -2.53 0.37
C GLU A 111 -18.84 -1.45 -0.72
N SER A 112 -17.72 -1.19 -1.40
CA SER A 112 -17.58 -0.08 -2.35
C SER A 112 -17.67 -0.47 -3.82
N LEU A 113 -17.91 -1.75 -4.13
CA LEU A 113 -17.92 -2.26 -5.49
C LEU A 113 -18.95 -1.51 -6.35
N GLY A 114 -18.46 -0.64 -7.26
CA GLY A 114 -19.27 0.18 -8.17
C GLY A 114 -19.38 1.67 -7.80
N ALA A 115 -18.79 2.11 -6.69
CA ALA A 115 -18.75 3.53 -6.33
C ALA A 115 -17.82 4.33 -7.26
N LYS A 116 -18.22 5.56 -7.60
CA LYS A 116 -17.40 6.46 -8.41
C LYS A 116 -16.20 6.97 -7.61
N VAL A 117 -15.04 6.99 -8.24
CA VAL A 117 -13.79 7.50 -7.68
C VAL A 117 -13.54 8.91 -8.22
N ASP A 118 -14.33 9.89 -7.78
CA ASP A 118 -14.11 11.31 -8.07
C ASP A 118 -13.84 12.10 -6.78
N GLY A 119 -13.55 13.40 -6.91
CA GLY A 119 -13.35 14.28 -5.75
C GLY A 119 -11.95 14.29 -5.12
N CYS A 120 -11.90 14.88 -3.92
CA CYS A 120 -10.70 15.18 -3.13
C CYS A 120 -9.79 13.98 -2.86
N PHE A 121 -8.60 14.22 -2.29
CA PHE A 121 -7.78 13.14 -1.74
C PHE A 121 -6.93 13.62 -0.56
N TYR A 122 -7.55 13.82 0.60
CA TYR A 122 -6.90 14.27 1.83
C TYR A 122 -6.67 13.08 2.77
N PRO A 123 -5.64 12.23 2.52
CA PRO A 123 -5.50 11.00 3.27
C PRO A 123 -5.11 11.27 4.72
N ARG A 124 -5.62 10.42 5.60
CA ARG A 124 -5.42 10.51 7.05
C ARG A 124 -4.66 9.32 7.61
N HIS A 125 -4.69 8.21 6.87
CA HIS A 125 -4.06 6.95 7.27
C HIS A 125 -3.25 6.39 6.12
N GLY A 126 -2.15 5.73 6.46
CA GLY A 126 -1.36 4.93 5.54
C GLY A 126 -1.10 3.56 6.15
N VAL A 127 -1.13 2.50 5.34
CA VAL A 127 -0.74 1.15 5.78
C VAL A 127 0.33 0.66 4.83
N SER A 128 1.49 0.28 5.37
CA SER A 128 2.58 -0.33 4.59
C SER A 128 2.71 -1.78 5.00
N ILE A 129 2.70 -2.68 4.02
CA ILE A 129 2.93 -4.11 4.18
C ILE A 129 4.19 -4.45 3.39
N ARG A 130 5.16 -5.08 4.04
CA ARG A 130 6.36 -5.58 3.35
C ARG A 130 6.34 -7.09 3.29
N THR A 131 6.73 -7.61 2.14
CA THR A 131 7.09 -9.02 1.93
C THR A 131 8.56 -9.08 1.53
N CYS A 132 9.11 -10.29 1.42
CA CYS A 132 10.46 -10.52 0.88
C CYS A 132 10.76 -9.73 -0.41
N ASP A 133 9.80 -9.67 -1.35
CA ASP A 133 10.04 -9.20 -2.71
C ASP A 133 9.42 -7.84 -3.01
N ASN A 134 8.42 -7.40 -2.22
CA ASN A 134 7.63 -6.22 -2.54
C ASN A 134 7.21 -5.42 -1.30
N SER A 135 6.95 -4.13 -1.50
CA SER A 135 6.19 -3.29 -0.59
C SER A 135 4.83 -2.96 -1.20
N TYR A 136 3.80 -3.04 -0.36
CA TYR A 136 2.42 -2.71 -0.70
C TYR A 136 1.93 -1.64 0.25
N ASP A 137 1.62 -0.46 -0.28
CA ASP A 137 1.24 0.68 0.53
C ASP A 137 -0.17 1.13 0.17
N PHE A 138 -1.01 1.29 1.18
CA PHE A 138 -2.35 1.85 1.09
C PHE A 138 -2.31 3.27 1.65
N VAL A 139 -2.82 4.24 0.91
CA VAL A 139 -2.98 5.63 1.37
C VAL A 139 -4.47 5.93 1.38
N ILE A 140 -5.03 6.12 2.56
CA ILE A 140 -6.46 5.97 2.81
C ILE A 140 -7.09 7.33 3.11
N CYS A 141 -8.13 7.67 2.34
CA CYS A 141 -8.87 8.92 2.47
C CYS A 141 -10.36 8.69 2.71
N TYR A 142 -10.74 8.63 3.99
CA TYR A 142 -12.13 8.44 4.43
C TYR A 142 -13.06 9.58 3.99
N SER A 143 -12.58 10.82 3.93
CA SER A 143 -13.37 11.96 3.45
C SER A 143 -13.79 11.84 1.98
N CYS A 144 -13.03 11.09 1.18
CA CYS A 144 -13.25 10.97 -0.25
C CYS A 144 -13.62 9.53 -0.64
N ALA A 145 -13.91 8.68 0.36
CA ALA A 145 -14.35 7.28 0.18
C ALA A 145 -13.46 6.48 -0.79
N LYS A 146 -12.14 6.72 -0.75
CA LYS A 146 -11.19 6.02 -1.62
C LYS A 146 -9.81 5.90 -0.98
N TYR A 147 -9.03 4.95 -1.47
CA TYR A 147 -7.61 4.81 -1.15
C TYR A 147 -6.78 4.64 -2.42
N ALA A 148 -5.53 5.10 -2.35
CA ALA A 148 -4.51 4.83 -3.36
C ALA A 148 -3.69 3.62 -2.93
N VAL A 149 -3.29 2.79 -3.89
CA VAL A 149 -2.38 1.66 -3.63
C VAL A 149 -1.09 1.81 -4.41
N TYR A 150 0.02 1.53 -3.75
CA TYR A 150 1.35 1.56 -4.34
C TYR A 150 1.99 0.19 -4.24
N ARG A 151 2.73 -0.18 -5.27
CA ARG A 151 3.63 -1.34 -5.29
C ARG A 151 5.05 -0.83 -5.46
N ASN A 152 5.95 -1.13 -4.53
CA ASN A 152 7.34 -0.69 -4.55
C ASN A 152 7.47 0.84 -4.77
N GLY A 153 6.62 1.62 -4.10
CA GLY A 153 6.57 3.08 -4.22
C GLY A 153 5.90 3.61 -5.50
N THR A 154 5.50 2.75 -6.44
CA THR A 154 4.82 3.13 -7.68
C THR A 154 3.30 3.05 -7.51
N LEU A 155 2.57 4.11 -7.85
CA LEU A 155 1.11 4.13 -7.80
C LEU A 155 0.54 3.10 -8.79
N VAL A 156 -0.24 2.16 -8.28
CA VAL A 156 -0.92 1.15 -9.09
C VAL A 156 -2.33 1.61 -9.45
N GLY A 157 -3.03 2.26 -8.51
CA GLY A 157 -4.38 2.76 -8.79
C GLY A 157 -5.08 3.36 -7.57
N TYR A 158 -6.30 3.82 -7.81
CA TYR A 158 -7.24 4.27 -6.78
C TYR A 158 -8.43 3.33 -6.75
N TYR A 159 -8.89 3.01 -5.54
CA TYR A 159 -9.99 2.10 -5.30
C TYR A 159 -10.98 2.77 -4.37
N ALA A 160 -12.27 2.56 -4.64
CA ALA A 160 -13.31 3.02 -3.75
C ALA A 160 -13.25 2.26 -2.41
N MET A 161 -13.83 2.87 -1.38
CA MET A 161 -14.07 2.23 -0.09
C MET A 161 -15.30 2.83 0.58
N SER A 162 -15.93 2.07 1.49
CA SER A 162 -17.05 2.52 2.31
C SER A 162 -16.75 2.24 3.78
N GLY A 163 -17.22 3.09 4.69
CA GLY A 163 -17.06 2.88 6.12
C GLY A 163 -16.35 4.05 6.84
N PRO A 164 -16.50 4.14 8.17
CA PRO A 164 -15.91 5.21 8.97
C PRO A 164 -14.43 4.93 9.32
N PRO A 165 -13.64 5.96 9.70
CA PRO A 165 -12.23 5.81 10.08
C PRO A 165 -12.00 5.27 11.50
N ASP A 166 -13.05 4.84 12.20
CA ASP A 166 -13.04 4.69 13.66
C ASP A 166 -12.00 3.69 14.14
N MET A 167 -11.94 2.50 13.52
CA MET A 167 -10.97 1.46 13.90
C MET A 167 -9.53 1.98 13.75
N MET A 168 -9.19 2.58 12.59
CA MET A 168 -7.85 3.10 12.37
C MET A 168 -7.52 4.24 13.33
N ASN A 169 -8.48 5.15 13.58
CA ASN A 169 -8.32 6.24 14.55
C ASN A 169 -8.06 5.71 15.97
N GLU A 170 -8.82 4.71 16.41
CA GLU A 170 -8.64 4.06 17.70
C GLU A 170 -7.28 3.38 17.81
N LEU A 171 -6.84 2.72 16.73
CA LEU A 171 -5.56 2.03 16.69
C LEU A 171 -4.37 3.01 16.77
N VAL A 172 -4.34 4.11 16.02
CA VAL A 172 -3.27 5.11 16.22
C VAL A 172 -3.33 5.76 17.60
N LYS A 173 -4.54 6.01 18.13
CA LYS A 173 -4.71 6.58 19.46
C LYS A 173 -4.21 5.66 20.57
N SER A 174 -4.45 4.35 20.49
CA SER A 174 -3.98 3.37 21.48
C SER A 174 -2.44 3.31 21.58
N HIS A 175 -1.75 3.70 20.50
CA HIS A 175 -0.30 3.83 20.42
C HIS A 175 0.23 5.25 20.73
N ASN A 176 -0.62 6.13 21.28
CA ASN A 176 -0.29 7.53 21.59
C ASN A 176 0.18 8.35 20.38
N ILE A 177 -0.27 7.97 19.18
CA ILE A 177 -0.03 8.74 17.96
C ILE A 177 -1.14 9.77 17.78
N VAL A 178 -0.77 10.94 17.28
CA VAL A 178 -1.73 12.00 16.92
C VAL A 178 -2.68 11.48 15.84
N VAL A 179 -3.98 11.51 16.12
CA VAL A 179 -5.00 11.21 15.12
C VAL A 179 -5.15 12.40 14.18
N ALA A 180 -5.01 12.15 12.88
CA ALA A 180 -5.25 13.13 11.82
C ALA A 180 -6.69 13.67 11.87
N LYS A 181 -6.82 15.00 11.96
CA LYS A 181 -8.11 15.70 12.10
C LYS A 181 -8.75 16.09 10.79
#